data_AF-A0AAD6T9D1-F1
#
_entry.id   AF-A0AAD6T9D1-F1
#
_cell.length_a   1.000
_cell.length_b   1.000
_cell.length_c   1.000
_cell.angle_alpha   90.00
_cell.angle_beta   90.00
_cell.angle_gamma   90.00
#
_symmetry.space_group_name_H-M   'P 1'
#
loop_
_entity.id
_entity.type
_entity.pdbx_description
1 polymer ?
#
loop_
_entity_poly.entity_id
_entity_poly.type
_entity_poly.pdbx_seq_one_letter_code
_entity_poly.pdbx_strand_id
1 'polypeptide(L)'
;MGSANSTLDSSPVSDSFPQAHAGPTFYADNAKALEIKETANVHFRAKDYQKALDLYTSIINQYDDRIMLETIAIARCNRAACYLNLEQYQNCIDDCNITLLFVSSNPNVATKAEFRLAKATRALDDIDAQKKAVDPSYPGRPKYDIAERMREQMRQSSANSAKFRNTDAEEHRPFGYVVRMKGHNPEYVHMRDMVPASLTLGAPRGGEAAYETRREAFVKRIVLSHEPELMQKHPWTCFNCGKAATAWIHSPVSDLASFYPIIKDYARPICEREGSCATITRTAMEKAETEDSEIAREDGVRIKM
;
A
#
# COMPACT_ATOMS: atom_id res chain seq x y z
N MET A 1 -54.98 37.16 -26.32
CA MET A 1 -54.12 35.95 -26.23
C MET A 1 -52.70 36.46 -26.04
N GLY A 2 -52.09 36.60 -24.87
CA GLY A 2 -52.20 35.86 -23.62
C GLY A 2 -50.85 35.17 -23.37
N SER A 3 -49.94 35.86 -22.66
CA SER A 3 -48.84 35.32 -21.81
C SER A 3 -47.73 34.48 -22.51
N ALA A 4 -46.46 34.44 -22.11
CA ALA A 4 -45.65 35.07 -21.07
C ALA A 4 -44.15 34.85 -21.38
N ASN A 5 -43.32 35.63 -20.70
CA ASN A 5 -41.87 35.51 -20.53
C ASN A 5 -41.33 34.06 -20.43
N SER A 6 -40.13 33.84 -20.97
CA SER A 6 -39.18 32.90 -20.34
C SER A 6 -37.76 33.45 -20.45
N THR A 7 -37.28 33.89 -19.29
CA THR A 7 -35.93 34.31 -18.93
C THR A 7 -34.89 33.25 -19.24
N LEU A 8 -33.73 33.72 -19.71
CA LEU A 8 -32.45 33.03 -19.73
C LEU A 8 -32.15 32.43 -18.35
N ASP A 9 -32.00 31.12 -18.28
CA ASP A 9 -31.36 30.45 -17.14
C ASP A 9 -30.04 29.82 -17.61
N SER A 10 -28.97 30.32 -17.02
CA SER A 10 -27.60 29.87 -17.19
C SER A 10 -27.31 28.88 -16.07
N SER A 11 -27.51 27.60 -16.35
CA SER A 11 -27.09 26.52 -15.46
C SER A 11 -25.83 25.83 -16.02
N PRO A 12 -24.72 25.76 -15.27
CA PRO A 12 -23.56 24.97 -15.67
C PRO A 12 -23.87 23.49 -15.42
N VAL A 13 -23.73 22.68 -16.47
CA VAL A 13 -23.86 21.22 -16.38
C VAL A 13 -22.67 20.70 -15.57
N SER A 14 -22.90 20.39 -14.29
CA SER A 14 -21.94 19.68 -13.45
C SER A 14 -22.03 18.19 -13.77
N ASP A 15 -21.04 17.66 -14.50
CA ASP A 15 -20.82 16.23 -14.65
C ASP A 15 -20.45 15.62 -13.29
N SER A 16 -21.46 15.10 -12.60
CA SER A 16 -21.34 14.38 -11.34
C SER A 16 -20.86 12.95 -11.59
N PHE A 17 -19.62 12.67 -11.18
CA PHE A 17 -19.15 11.30 -10.95
C PHE A 17 -19.97 10.64 -9.79
N PRO A 18 -20.15 9.30 -9.78
CA PRO A 18 -21.00 8.65 -8.78
C PRO A 18 -20.35 8.71 -7.38
N GLN A 19 -20.89 9.56 -6.50
CA GLN A 19 -20.57 9.59 -5.08
C GLN A 19 -21.31 8.45 -4.36
N ALA A 20 -20.68 7.29 -4.27
CA ALA A 20 -21.11 6.24 -3.35
C ALA A 20 -20.49 6.50 -1.96
N HIS A 21 -21.32 6.93 -1.01
CA HIS A 21 -21.15 6.81 0.46
C HIS A 21 -19.95 7.48 1.16
N ALA A 22 -19.67 8.77 0.91
CA ALA A 22 -18.78 9.56 1.79
C ALA A 22 -19.60 10.29 2.87
N GLY A 23 -19.53 9.81 4.12
CA GLY A 23 -20.16 10.48 5.27
C GLY A 23 -19.55 11.86 5.58
N PRO A 24 -20.19 12.71 6.41
CA PRO A 24 -19.71 14.05 6.74
C PRO A 24 -18.30 14.08 7.39
N THR A 25 -17.88 12.97 8.02
CA THR A 25 -16.54 12.79 8.59
C THR A 25 -15.45 12.68 7.52
N PHE A 26 -15.72 12.04 6.38
CA PHE A 26 -14.77 11.86 5.27
C PHE A 26 -14.34 13.21 4.67
N TYR A 27 -15.29 14.12 4.45
CA TYR A 27 -15.00 15.45 3.93
C TYR A 27 -14.24 16.32 4.93
N ALA A 28 -14.55 16.20 6.23
CA ALA A 28 -13.85 16.91 7.29
C ALA A 28 -12.40 16.40 7.44
N ASP A 29 -12.18 15.08 7.38
CA ASP A 29 -10.86 14.48 7.42
C ASP A 29 -10.03 14.87 6.19
N ASN A 30 -10.66 14.92 5.00
CA ASN A 30 -9.99 15.37 3.77
C ASN A 30 -9.59 16.85 3.86
N ALA A 31 -10.44 17.71 4.44
CA ALA A 31 -10.10 19.11 4.68
C ALA A 31 -8.91 19.25 5.64
N LYS A 32 -8.89 18.50 6.75
CA LYS A 32 -7.74 18.45 7.67
C LYS A 32 -6.46 17.98 6.98
N ALA A 33 -6.53 16.93 6.18
CA ALA A 33 -5.39 16.43 5.43
C ALA A 33 -4.83 17.50 4.47
N LEU A 34 -5.69 18.30 3.84
CA LEU A 34 -5.28 19.42 2.99
C LEU A 34 -4.61 20.55 3.78
N GLU A 35 -5.07 20.86 5.00
CA GLU A 35 -4.42 21.85 5.88
C GLU A 35 -3.02 21.39 6.33
N ILE A 36 -2.89 20.13 6.73
CA ILE A 36 -1.59 19.54 7.10
C ILE A 36 -0.66 19.55 5.88
N LYS A 37 -1.19 19.25 4.67
CA LYS A 37 -0.43 19.31 3.42
C LYS A 37 0.11 20.72 3.14
N GLU A 38 -0.70 21.76 3.34
CA GLU A 38 -0.22 23.14 3.16
C GLU A 38 0.85 23.52 4.19
N THR A 39 0.71 23.06 5.44
CA THR A 39 1.76 23.23 6.45
C THR A 39 3.06 22.52 6.05
N ALA A 40 2.95 21.28 5.54
CA ALA A 40 4.08 20.53 5.01
C ALA A 40 4.74 21.24 3.81
N ASN A 41 3.95 21.85 2.92
CA ASN A 41 4.45 22.66 1.81
C ASN A 41 5.26 23.87 2.29
N VAL A 42 4.86 24.53 3.38
CA VAL A 42 5.63 25.63 3.98
C VAL A 42 7.00 25.14 4.44
N HIS A 43 7.06 24.04 5.19
CA HIS A 43 8.32 23.43 5.61
C HIS A 43 9.18 22.99 4.43
N PHE A 44 8.57 22.41 3.40
CA PHE A 44 9.27 21.99 2.18
C PHE A 44 9.91 23.18 1.45
N ARG A 45 9.18 24.29 1.30
CA ARG A 45 9.70 25.53 0.70
C ARG A 45 10.82 26.16 1.54
N ALA A 46 10.77 25.99 2.87
CA ALA A 46 11.83 26.38 3.79
C ALA A 46 13.05 25.43 3.77
N LYS A 47 13.04 24.39 2.93
CA LYS A 47 14.05 23.31 2.86
C LYS A 47 14.18 22.49 4.16
N ASP A 48 13.20 22.58 5.04
CA ASP A 48 13.09 21.72 6.22
C ASP A 48 12.42 20.40 5.82
N TYR A 49 13.15 19.60 5.06
CA TYR A 49 12.62 18.39 4.42
C TYR A 49 12.23 17.32 5.44
N GLN A 50 12.87 17.27 6.61
CA GLN A 50 12.53 16.29 7.65
C GLN A 50 11.16 16.60 8.26
N LYS A 51 10.90 17.86 8.65
CA LYS A 51 9.57 18.24 9.17
C LYS A 51 8.47 18.10 8.13
N ALA A 52 8.76 18.44 6.87
CA ALA A 52 7.81 18.22 5.78
C ALA A 52 7.49 16.73 5.61
N LEU A 53 8.49 15.85 5.65
CA LEU A 53 8.35 14.40 5.58
C LEU A 53 7.48 13.85 6.71
N ASP A 54 7.70 14.31 7.95
CA ASP A 54 6.94 13.87 9.12
C ASP A 54 5.45 14.24 8.96
N LEU A 55 5.15 15.45 8.49
CA LEU A 55 3.78 15.92 8.23
C LEU A 55 3.11 15.17 7.08
N TYR A 56 3.81 14.90 5.97
CA TYR A 56 3.25 14.07 4.91
C TYR A 56 2.99 12.63 5.37
N THR A 57 3.88 12.10 6.21
CA THR A 57 3.74 10.77 6.79
C THR A 57 2.56 10.72 7.75
N SER A 58 2.32 11.78 8.54
CA SER A 58 1.14 11.83 9.40
C SER A 58 -0.15 11.82 8.61
N ILE A 59 -0.21 12.50 7.45
CA ILE A 59 -1.37 12.45 6.56
C ILE A 59 -1.65 11.00 6.13
N ILE A 60 -0.62 10.33 5.60
CA ILE A 60 -0.75 8.98 5.07
C ILE A 60 -1.13 7.99 6.18
N ASN A 61 -0.51 8.08 7.35
CA ASN A 61 -0.76 7.12 8.44
C ASN A 61 -2.12 7.30 9.10
N GLN A 62 -2.62 8.53 9.21
CA GLN A 62 -3.85 8.83 9.94
C GLN A 62 -5.11 8.76 9.07
N TYR A 63 -4.96 8.95 7.76
CA TYR A 63 -6.09 9.20 6.87
C TYR A 63 -6.13 8.30 5.62
N ASP A 64 -5.25 7.29 5.47
CA ASP A 64 -5.10 6.50 4.23
C ASP A 64 -6.40 5.91 3.65
N ASP A 65 -7.37 5.58 4.51
CA ASP A 65 -8.66 5.01 4.14
C ASP A 65 -9.84 5.97 4.33
N ARG A 66 -9.58 7.22 4.80
CA ARG A 66 -10.62 8.17 5.24
C ARG A 66 -10.72 9.43 4.40
N ILE A 67 -9.87 9.58 3.39
CA ILE A 67 -9.81 10.78 2.56
C ILE A 67 -9.72 10.43 1.08
N MET A 68 -9.78 11.44 0.21
CA MET A 68 -9.76 11.22 -1.22
C MET A 68 -8.42 10.59 -1.67
N LEU A 69 -8.50 9.57 -2.52
CA LEU A 69 -7.34 8.89 -3.12
C LEU A 69 -6.39 9.88 -3.79
N GLU A 70 -6.93 10.91 -4.45
CA GLU A 70 -6.12 11.97 -5.07
C GLU A 70 -5.32 12.77 -4.02
N THR A 71 -5.93 13.11 -2.88
CA THR A 71 -5.24 13.81 -1.77
C THR A 71 -4.08 12.98 -1.22
N ILE A 72 -4.31 11.68 -1.02
CA ILE A 72 -3.27 10.74 -0.55
C ILE A 72 -2.15 10.61 -1.57
N ALA A 73 -2.49 10.47 -2.85
CA ALA A 73 -1.49 10.35 -3.90
C ALA A 73 -0.65 11.62 -4.05
N ILE A 74 -1.25 12.80 -3.93
CA ILE A 74 -0.51 14.07 -3.91
C ILE A 74 0.41 14.13 -2.68
N ALA A 75 -0.07 13.73 -1.50
CA ALA A 75 0.75 13.70 -0.28
C ALA A 75 1.95 12.74 -0.43
N ARG A 76 1.73 11.53 -0.97
CA ARG A 76 2.81 10.57 -1.30
C ARG A 76 3.79 11.13 -2.32
N CYS A 77 3.30 11.77 -3.38
CA CYS A 77 4.13 12.40 -4.39
C CYS A 77 5.03 13.49 -3.80
N ASN A 78 4.50 14.29 -2.87
CA ASN A 78 5.28 15.32 -2.18
C ASN A 78 6.22 14.75 -1.12
N ARG A 79 5.85 13.66 -0.43
CA ARG A 79 6.74 12.93 0.48
C ARG A 79 7.93 12.32 -0.27
N ALA A 80 7.70 11.77 -1.47
CA ALA A 80 8.77 11.32 -2.36
C ALA A 80 9.75 12.46 -2.69
N ALA A 81 9.25 13.68 -2.87
CA ALA A 81 10.12 14.85 -3.06
C ALA A 81 11.00 15.13 -1.83
N CYS A 82 10.48 14.92 -0.61
CA CYS A 82 11.26 15.06 0.62
C CYS A 82 12.34 13.98 0.69
N TYR A 83 11.98 12.72 0.48
CA TYR A 83 12.93 11.60 0.44
C TYR A 83 14.05 11.81 -0.59
N LEU A 84 13.71 12.35 -1.77
CA LEU A 84 14.69 12.66 -2.81
C LEU A 84 15.71 13.74 -2.39
N ASN A 85 15.28 14.75 -1.64
CA ASN A 85 16.17 15.80 -1.12
C ASN A 85 16.98 15.33 0.11
N LEU A 86 16.50 14.31 0.81
CA LEU A 86 17.19 13.66 1.94
C LEU A 86 18.06 12.46 1.49
N GLU A 87 18.23 12.26 0.18
CA GLU A 87 19.00 11.16 -0.42
C GLU A 87 18.50 9.75 -0.01
N GLN A 88 17.26 9.65 0.46
CA GLN A 88 16.59 8.39 0.77
C GLN A 88 15.94 7.83 -0.50
N TYR A 89 16.77 7.46 -1.47
CA TYR A 89 16.32 7.15 -2.82
C TYR A 89 15.36 5.97 -2.90
N GLN A 90 15.54 4.92 -2.08
CA GLN A 90 14.63 3.77 -2.08
C GLN A 90 13.22 4.18 -1.62
N ASN A 91 13.12 4.94 -0.53
CA ASN A 91 11.83 5.45 -0.03
C ASN A 91 11.15 6.39 -1.05
N CYS A 92 11.94 7.18 -1.78
CA CYS A 92 11.42 7.99 -2.90
C CYS A 92 10.83 7.14 -4.02
N ILE A 93 11.54 6.08 -4.43
CA ILE A 93 11.09 5.17 -5.49
C ILE A 93 9.75 4.54 -5.11
N ASP A 94 9.66 4.10 -3.87
CA ASP A 94 8.47 3.46 -3.33
C ASP A 94 7.24 4.39 -3.37
N ASP A 95 7.37 5.61 -2.86
CA ASP A 95 6.26 6.57 -2.86
C ASP A 95 5.86 6.97 -4.28
N CYS A 96 6.82 7.08 -5.21
CA CYS A 96 6.53 7.37 -6.61
C CYS A 96 5.79 6.22 -7.30
N ASN A 97 6.22 4.97 -7.09
CA ASN A 97 5.56 3.78 -7.61
C ASN A 97 4.11 3.69 -7.13
N ILE A 98 3.91 3.92 -5.83
CA ILE A 98 2.58 3.93 -5.22
C ILE A 98 1.73 5.07 -5.80
N THR A 99 2.30 6.28 -5.93
CA THR A 99 1.61 7.42 -6.55
C THR A 99 1.15 7.12 -7.98
N LEU A 100 2.01 6.51 -8.79
CA LEU A 100 1.70 6.17 -10.19
C LEU A 100 0.64 5.08 -10.32
N LEU A 101 0.56 4.18 -9.34
CA LEU A 101 -0.51 3.19 -9.27
C LEU A 101 -1.88 3.83 -8.98
N PHE A 102 -1.91 4.86 -8.14
CA PHE A 102 -3.15 5.53 -7.72
C PHE A 102 -3.62 6.65 -8.66
N VAL A 103 -2.71 7.25 -9.42
CA VAL A 103 -3.01 8.41 -10.27
C VAL A 103 -3.02 8.00 -11.75
N SER A 104 -4.10 7.34 -12.17
CA SER A 104 -4.37 7.11 -13.59
C SER A 104 -5.09 8.30 -14.26
N SER A 105 -5.59 9.28 -13.48
CA SER A 105 -6.42 10.39 -13.96
C SER A 105 -5.83 11.80 -13.83
N ASN A 106 -4.80 12.03 -13.00
CA ASN A 106 -4.14 13.35 -12.85
C ASN A 106 -2.73 13.38 -13.47
N PRO A 107 -2.59 13.84 -14.73
CA PRO A 107 -1.31 13.78 -15.46
C PRO A 107 -0.19 14.61 -14.81
N ASN A 108 -0.53 15.67 -14.07
CA ASN A 108 0.47 16.53 -13.43
C ASN A 108 1.19 15.84 -12.26
N VAL A 109 0.47 15.05 -11.49
CA VAL A 109 1.04 14.31 -10.35
C VAL A 109 1.84 13.10 -10.85
N ALA A 110 1.33 12.40 -11.86
CA ALA A 110 2.03 11.30 -12.52
C ALA A 110 3.38 11.75 -13.10
N THR A 111 3.40 12.84 -13.89
CA THR A 111 4.64 13.37 -14.49
C THR A 111 5.69 13.72 -13.42
N LYS A 112 5.26 14.30 -12.29
CA LYS A 112 6.17 14.62 -11.17
C LYS A 112 6.70 13.37 -10.48
N ALA A 113 5.87 12.35 -10.31
CA ALA A 113 6.28 11.08 -9.74
C ALA A 113 7.28 10.36 -10.65
N GLU A 114 7.02 10.28 -11.96
CA GLU A 114 7.94 9.70 -12.95
C GLU A 114 9.30 10.40 -12.96
N PHE A 115 9.31 11.74 -12.93
CA PHE A 115 10.55 12.51 -12.89
C PHE A 115 11.39 12.19 -11.65
N ARG A 116 10.76 12.14 -10.47
CA ARG A 116 11.43 11.85 -9.20
C ARG A 116 11.94 10.42 -9.16
N LEU A 117 11.12 9.49 -9.63
CA LEU A 117 11.45 8.07 -9.76
C LEU A 117 12.67 7.87 -10.66
N ALA A 118 12.67 8.46 -11.85
CA ALA A 118 13.81 8.41 -12.76
C ALA A 118 15.10 8.97 -12.12
N LYS A 119 15.00 10.04 -11.32
CA LYS A 119 16.14 10.63 -10.62
C LYS A 119 16.65 9.72 -9.49
N ALA A 120 15.75 9.17 -8.67
CA ALA A 120 16.10 8.28 -7.57
C ALA A 120 16.70 6.95 -8.06
N THR A 121 16.13 6.35 -9.12
CA THR A 121 16.65 5.10 -9.70
C THR A 121 18.06 5.28 -10.25
N ARG A 122 18.35 6.41 -10.93
CA ARG A 122 19.71 6.72 -11.39
C ARG A 122 20.70 6.84 -10.24
N ALA A 123 20.34 7.56 -9.18
CA ALA A 123 21.20 7.71 -8.01
C ALA A 123 21.51 6.36 -7.35
N LEU A 124 20.54 5.45 -7.25
CA LEU A 124 20.80 4.10 -6.74
C LEU A 124 21.64 3.23 -7.69
N ASP A 125 21.46 3.37 -9.01
CA ASP A 125 22.31 2.68 -9.99
C ASP A 125 23.77 3.12 -9.87
N ASP A 126 24.01 4.42 -9.67
CA ASP A 126 25.36 4.95 -9.44
C ASP A 126 25.95 4.41 -8.14
N ILE A 127 25.17 4.35 -7.06
CA ILE A 127 25.59 3.76 -5.77
C ILE A 127 25.92 2.27 -5.93
N ASP A 128 25.10 1.51 -6.66
CA ASP A 128 25.34 0.09 -6.90
C ASP A 128 26.59 -0.14 -7.78
N ALA A 129 26.81 0.72 -8.78
CA ALA A 129 28.02 0.69 -9.60
C ALA A 129 29.27 0.95 -8.75
N GLN A 130 29.22 1.93 -7.83
CA GLN A 130 30.30 2.21 -6.89
C GLN A 130 30.55 1.03 -5.95
N LYS A 131 29.49 0.44 -5.38
CA LYS A 131 29.60 -0.75 -4.50
C LYS A 131 30.22 -1.92 -5.23
N LYS A 132 29.83 -2.16 -6.49
CA LYS A 132 30.38 -3.25 -7.31
C LYS A 132 31.84 -3.02 -7.71
N ALA A 133 32.25 -1.76 -7.88
CA ALA A 133 33.65 -1.42 -8.13
C ALA A 133 34.54 -1.67 -6.90
N VAL A 134 34.00 -1.49 -5.69
CA VAL A 134 34.69 -1.76 -4.41
C VAL A 134 34.68 -3.25 -4.08
N ASP A 135 33.54 -3.92 -4.26
CA ASP A 135 33.33 -5.34 -4.03
C ASP A 135 32.73 -6.00 -5.28
N PRO A 136 33.54 -6.68 -6.11
CA PRO A 136 33.06 -7.40 -7.28
C PRO A 136 32.04 -8.50 -6.98
N SER A 137 31.96 -8.98 -5.73
CA SER A 137 31.00 -9.97 -5.28
C SER A 137 29.62 -9.38 -4.95
N TYR A 138 29.47 -8.05 -4.96
CA TYR A 138 28.20 -7.39 -4.66
C TYR A 138 27.13 -7.74 -5.71
N PRO A 139 26.00 -8.39 -5.31
CA PRO A 139 25.00 -8.89 -6.25
C PRO A 139 24.11 -7.78 -6.86
N GLY A 140 24.21 -6.54 -6.37
CA GLY A 140 23.31 -5.44 -6.74
C GLY A 140 22.02 -5.46 -5.93
N ARG A 141 21.26 -4.35 -5.98
CA ARG A 141 19.92 -4.30 -5.35
C ARG A 141 18.86 -5.00 -6.23
N PRO A 142 17.80 -5.58 -5.64
CA PRO A 142 16.62 -5.98 -6.39
C PRO A 142 15.97 -4.75 -7.05
N LYS A 143 15.96 -4.69 -8.39
CA LYS A 143 15.32 -3.61 -9.15
C LYS A 143 13.82 -3.89 -9.26
N TYR A 144 13.05 -3.42 -8.29
CA TYR A 144 11.58 -3.44 -8.37
C TYR A 144 11.07 -2.01 -8.62
N ASP A 145 11.13 -1.58 -9.88
CA ASP A 145 10.72 -0.24 -10.31
C ASP A 145 9.54 -0.34 -11.30
N ILE A 146 8.34 0.10 -10.89
CA ILE A 146 7.18 0.18 -11.77
C ILE A 146 7.48 1.13 -12.93
N ALA A 147 8.33 2.15 -12.78
CA ALA A 147 8.78 2.97 -13.91
C ALA A 147 9.84 2.32 -14.78
N GLU A 148 10.66 1.37 -14.32
CA GLU A 148 11.45 0.59 -15.28
C GLU A 148 10.51 -0.29 -16.11
N ARG A 149 9.52 -0.92 -15.48
CA ARG A 149 8.47 -1.66 -16.19
C ARG A 149 7.60 -0.77 -17.08
N MET A 150 7.30 0.46 -16.69
CA MET A 150 6.45 1.41 -17.46
C MET A 150 7.25 2.10 -18.56
N ARG A 151 8.54 2.41 -18.33
CA ARG A 151 9.49 2.85 -19.38
C ARG A 151 9.73 1.74 -20.38
N GLU A 152 9.93 0.52 -19.89
CA GLU A 152 10.06 -0.66 -20.73
C GLU A 152 8.74 -0.97 -21.42
N GLN A 153 7.56 -0.81 -20.80
CA GLN A 153 6.27 -0.91 -21.48
C GLN A 153 6.06 0.20 -22.51
N MET A 154 6.54 1.43 -22.31
CA MET A 154 6.51 2.49 -23.34
C MET A 154 7.47 2.17 -24.50
N ARG A 155 8.67 1.67 -24.18
CA ARG A 155 9.68 1.24 -25.15
C ARG A 155 9.23 -0.01 -25.93
N GLN A 156 8.60 -0.94 -25.22
CA GLN A 156 7.99 -2.16 -25.74
C GLN A 156 6.67 -1.87 -26.44
N SER A 157 5.83 -0.94 -26.05
CA SER A 157 4.63 -0.60 -26.84
C SER A 157 5.01 0.05 -28.16
N SER A 158 6.11 0.80 -28.19
CA SER A 158 6.75 1.29 -29.43
C SER A 158 7.34 0.15 -30.28
N ALA A 159 7.85 -0.93 -29.66
CA ALA A 159 8.46 -2.08 -30.34
C ALA A 159 7.49 -3.24 -30.66
N ASN A 160 6.44 -3.42 -29.86
CA ASN A 160 5.46 -4.51 -29.87
C ASN A 160 4.25 -4.18 -30.74
N SER A 161 4.05 -2.91 -31.15
CA SER A 161 3.21 -2.60 -32.32
C SER A 161 3.64 -3.38 -33.57
N ALA A 162 4.87 -3.93 -33.60
CA ALA A 162 5.36 -4.73 -34.70
C ALA A 162 5.30 -6.26 -34.49
N LYS A 163 5.24 -6.81 -33.27
CA LYS A 163 5.44 -8.26 -33.07
C LYS A 163 4.70 -8.84 -31.86
N PHE A 164 3.65 -9.60 -32.19
CA PHE A 164 3.25 -10.86 -31.55
C PHE A 164 2.44 -10.80 -30.23
N ARG A 165 1.17 -11.21 -30.34
CA ARG A 165 0.34 -11.74 -29.24
C ARG A 165 0.85 -13.13 -28.85
N ASN A 166 1.02 -13.38 -27.55
CA ASN A 166 0.62 -14.67 -26.97
C ASN A 166 0.24 -14.52 -25.49
N THR A 167 -0.83 -15.21 -25.11
CA THR A 167 -1.43 -15.33 -23.79
C THR A 167 -0.60 -16.28 -22.92
N ASP A 168 -0.64 -16.10 -21.58
CA ASP A 168 -0.14 -17.01 -20.53
C ASP A 168 1.11 -16.60 -19.71
N ALA A 169 1.45 -15.30 -19.66
CA ALA A 169 2.22 -14.77 -18.52
C ALA A 169 1.22 -14.17 -17.51
N GLU A 170 0.97 -14.85 -16.38
CA GLU A 170 0.07 -14.32 -15.35
C GLU A 170 0.62 -12.98 -14.85
N GLU A 171 -0.14 -11.90 -15.11
CA GLU A 171 0.23 -10.55 -14.67
C GLU A 171 0.27 -10.51 -13.14
N HIS A 172 1.31 -9.95 -12.56
CA HIS A 172 1.40 -9.73 -11.11
C HIS A 172 1.33 -8.23 -10.79
N ARG A 173 0.65 -7.90 -9.69
CA ARG A 173 0.41 -6.53 -9.20
C ARG A 173 1.01 -6.37 -7.79
N PRO A 174 1.50 -5.18 -7.42
CA PRO A 174 1.97 -4.93 -6.06
C PRO A 174 0.80 -4.95 -5.07
N PHE A 175 1.05 -5.45 -3.86
CA PHE A 175 0.11 -5.35 -2.74
C PHE A 175 0.85 -4.98 -1.45
N GLY A 176 0.11 -4.39 -0.50
CA GLY A 176 0.65 -4.08 0.83
C GLY A 176 0.50 -5.26 1.78
N TYR A 177 1.59 -5.67 2.45
CA TYR A 177 1.52 -6.60 3.58
C TYR A 177 1.80 -5.84 4.87
N VAL A 178 0.82 -5.76 5.76
CA VAL A 178 0.91 -5.00 7.01
C VAL A 178 0.74 -5.96 8.17
N VAL A 179 1.77 -6.11 8.98
CA VAL A 179 1.76 -6.93 10.19
C VAL A 179 1.50 -6.03 11.39
N ARG A 180 0.41 -6.27 12.11
CA ARG A 180 0.00 -5.50 13.29
C ARG A 180 0.27 -6.29 14.55
N MET A 181 1.00 -5.68 15.48
CA MET A 181 1.44 -6.27 16.74
C MET A 181 1.00 -5.36 17.90
N LYS A 182 -0.14 -5.68 18.53
CA LYS A 182 -0.63 -4.91 19.69
C LYS A 182 0.39 -5.02 20.84
N GLY A 183 0.84 -3.88 21.37
CA GLY A 183 1.73 -3.81 22.56
C GLY A 183 3.23 -3.81 22.27
N HIS A 184 3.65 -3.71 21.00
CA HIS A 184 5.06 -3.60 20.60
C HIS A 184 5.34 -2.27 19.89
N ASN A 185 6.58 -1.79 19.93
CA ASN A 185 7.03 -0.60 19.19
C ASN A 185 8.11 -0.99 18.17
N PRO A 186 7.90 -0.80 16.85
CA PRO A 186 6.70 -0.24 16.23
C PRO A 186 5.51 -1.22 16.29
N GLU A 187 4.29 -0.68 16.41
CA GLU A 187 3.05 -1.49 16.44
C GLU A 187 2.74 -2.16 15.09
N TYR A 188 3.43 -1.73 14.03
CA TYR A 188 3.20 -2.18 12.66
C TYR A 188 4.52 -2.44 11.95
N VAL A 189 4.56 -3.49 11.13
CA VAL A 189 5.63 -3.73 10.16
C VAL A 189 5.01 -3.78 8.77
N HIS A 190 5.52 -2.92 7.89
CA HIS A 190 5.09 -2.86 6.49
C HIS A 190 6.09 -3.65 5.63
N MET A 191 5.56 -4.56 4.83
CA MET A 191 6.27 -5.36 3.86
C MET A 191 5.51 -5.28 2.53
N ARG A 192 6.20 -5.55 1.42
CA ARG A 192 5.62 -5.46 0.08
C ARG A 192 5.91 -6.73 -0.68
N ASP A 193 4.91 -7.21 -1.41
CA ASP A 193 5.05 -8.40 -2.25
C ASP A 193 4.08 -8.30 -3.44
N MET A 194 4.03 -9.33 -4.26
CA MET A 194 3.32 -9.41 -5.53
C MET A 194 2.14 -10.36 -5.45
N VAL A 195 0.97 -9.87 -5.86
CA VAL A 195 -0.26 -10.65 -5.99
C VAL A 195 -0.53 -10.97 -7.46
N PRO A 196 -0.82 -12.23 -7.80
CA PRO A 196 -1.30 -12.58 -9.13
C PRO A 196 -2.58 -11.80 -9.46
N ALA A 197 -2.67 -11.23 -10.66
CA ALA A 197 -3.81 -10.43 -11.10
C ALA A 197 -5.12 -11.23 -11.06
N SER A 198 -5.06 -12.55 -11.22
CA SER A 198 -6.22 -13.44 -11.10
C SER A 198 -6.85 -13.44 -9.70
N LEU A 199 -6.10 -13.05 -8.66
CA LEU A 199 -6.61 -12.87 -7.29
C LEU A 199 -7.08 -11.43 -7.01
N THR A 200 -6.85 -10.49 -7.93
CA THR A 200 -7.29 -9.09 -7.81
C THR A 200 -8.62 -8.79 -8.50
N LEU A 201 -9.08 -9.69 -9.36
CA LEU A 201 -10.31 -9.50 -10.14
C LEU A 201 -11.56 -10.07 -9.44
N GLY A 202 -11.40 -10.64 -8.25
CA GLY A 202 -12.46 -11.34 -7.54
C GLY A 202 -12.79 -12.72 -8.12
N ALA A 203 -13.71 -13.43 -7.46
CA ALA A 203 -14.10 -14.77 -7.88
C ALA A 203 -14.87 -14.75 -9.21
N PRO A 204 -14.49 -15.58 -10.21
CA PRO A 204 -15.31 -15.78 -11.39
C PRO A 204 -16.62 -16.48 -11.00
N ARG A 205 -17.72 -16.15 -11.71
CA ARG A 205 -19.05 -16.72 -11.44
C ARG A 205 -19.00 -18.25 -11.51
N GLY A 206 -19.41 -18.93 -10.42
CA GLY A 206 -19.41 -20.39 -10.33
C GLY A 206 -18.03 -21.00 -10.03
N GLY A 207 -17.03 -20.18 -9.70
CA GLY A 207 -15.67 -20.58 -9.32
C GLY A 207 -15.24 -20.08 -7.94
N GLU A 208 -16.18 -19.70 -7.08
CA GLU A 208 -15.94 -19.07 -5.78
C GLU A 208 -15.07 -19.92 -4.86
N ALA A 209 -15.34 -21.22 -4.74
CA ALA A 209 -14.57 -22.14 -3.91
C ALA A 209 -13.11 -22.30 -4.38
N ALA A 210 -12.90 -22.37 -5.70
CA ALA A 210 -11.57 -22.49 -6.29
C ALA A 210 -10.77 -21.18 -6.18
N TYR A 211 -11.45 -20.04 -6.31
CA TYR A 211 -10.86 -18.73 -6.03
C TYR A 211 -10.43 -18.63 -4.57
N GLU A 212 -11.31 -19.00 -3.65
CA GLU A 212 -11.04 -18.94 -2.21
C GLU A 212 -9.86 -19.82 -1.82
N THR A 213 -9.80 -21.05 -2.32
CA THR A 213 -8.68 -21.97 -2.07
C THR A 213 -7.34 -21.38 -2.56
N ARG A 214 -7.32 -20.75 -3.74
CA ARG A 214 -6.11 -20.10 -4.26
C ARG A 214 -5.74 -18.86 -3.45
N ARG A 215 -6.73 -18.08 -3.03
CA ARG A 215 -6.53 -16.91 -2.17
C ARG A 215 -5.93 -17.31 -0.83
N GLU A 216 -6.50 -18.30 -0.16
CA GLU A 216 -6.01 -18.84 1.11
C GLU A 216 -4.57 -19.33 1.00
N ALA A 217 -4.27 -20.13 -0.03
CA ALA A 217 -2.92 -20.63 -0.30
C ALA A 217 -1.92 -19.49 -0.53
N PHE A 218 -2.32 -18.46 -1.29
CA PHE A 218 -1.50 -17.28 -1.53
C PHE A 218 -1.21 -16.53 -0.24
N VAL A 219 -2.24 -16.18 0.55
CA VAL A 219 -2.10 -15.45 1.82
C VAL A 219 -1.21 -16.23 2.79
N LYS A 220 -1.42 -17.53 2.93
CA LYS A 220 -0.60 -18.40 3.79
C LYS A 220 0.87 -18.39 3.37
N ARG A 221 1.15 -18.44 2.07
CA ARG A 221 2.52 -18.37 1.53
C ARG A 221 3.20 -17.05 1.91
N ILE A 222 2.51 -15.92 1.75
CA ILE A 222 3.03 -14.59 2.09
C ILE A 222 3.38 -14.48 3.57
N VAL A 223 2.49 -14.92 4.46
CA VAL A 223 2.72 -14.88 5.90
C VAL A 223 3.97 -15.68 6.27
N LEU A 224 4.06 -16.93 5.78
CA LEU A 224 5.17 -17.82 6.10
C LEU A 224 6.51 -17.36 5.49
N SER A 225 6.49 -16.69 4.32
CA SER A 225 7.72 -16.20 3.69
C SER A 225 8.36 -15.03 4.45
N HIS A 226 7.55 -14.26 5.18
CA HIS A 226 8.00 -13.08 5.92
C HIS A 226 8.24 -13.35 7.42
N GLU A 227 7.78 -14.48 7.97
CA GLU A 227 8.00 -14.87 9.37
C GLU A 227 9.50 -14.83 9.79
N PRO A 228 10.47 -15.28 8.97
CA PRO A 228 11.89 -15.18 9.32
C PRO A 228 12.40 -13.74 9.40
N GLU A 229 11.96 -12.85 8.50
CA GLU A 229 12.34 -11.44 8.51
C GLU A 229 11.76 -10.73 9.75
N LEU A 230 10.51 -11.04 10.10
CA LEU A 230 9.88 -10.54 11.33
C LEU A 230 10.68 -10.95 12.57
N MET A 231 11.09 -12.22 12.67
CA MET A 231 11.87 -12.74 13.80
C MET A 231 13.24 -12.07 13.97
N GLN A 232 13.87 -11.60 12.89
CA GLN A 232 15.19 -10.97 12.97
C GLN A 232 15.16 -9.52 13.45
N LYS A 233 14.03 -8.81 13.29
CA LYS A 233 13.95 -7.37 13.58
C LYS A 233 14.07 -7.03 15.07
N HIS A 234 13.54 -7.86 15.96
CA HIS A 234 13.56 -7.60 17.41
C HIS A 234 13.68 -8.88 18.24
N PRO A 235 14.22 -8.79 19.48
CA PRO A 235 14.16 -9.89 20.45
C PRO A 235 12.73 -10.02 20.99
N TRP A 236 11.92 -10.81 20.30
CA TRP A 236 10.50 -10.98 20.63
C TRP A 236 10.30 -11.80 21.90
N THR A 237 9.30 -11.42 22.68
CA THR A 237 8.86 -12.14 23.89
C THR A 237 7.44 -12.65 23.72
N CYS A 238 7.16 -13.83 24.22
CA CYS A 238 5.84 -14.46 24.18
C CYS A 238 4.79 -13.56 24.82
N PHE A 239 3.70 -13.32 24.07
CA PHE A 239 2.56 -12.52 24.48
C PHE A 239 1.96 -12.94 25.84
N ASN A 240 1.97 -14.24 26.15
CA ASN A 240 1.33 -14.77 27.36
C ASN A 240 2.29 -14.90 28.55
N CYS A 241 3.52 -15.40 28.35
CA CYS A 241 4.42 -15.75 29.46
C CYS A 241 5.73 -14.95 29.53
N GLY A 242 6.00 -14.06 28.56
CA GLY A 242 7.21 -13.21 28.54
C GLY A 242 8.53 -13.93 28.21
N LYS A 243 8.54 -15.26 28.05
CA LYS A 243 9.72 -16.00 27.57
C LYS A 243 10.11 -15.58 26.15
N ALA A 244 11.36 -15.83 25.75
CA ALA A 244 11.78 -15.61 24.36
C ALA A 244 10.82 -16.31 23.38
N ALA A 245 10.35 -15.56 22.38
CA ALA A 245 9.47 -16.09 21.36
C ALA A 245 10.27 -16.94 20.37
N THR A 246 9.69 -18.05 19.96
CA THR A 246 10.28 -18.98 18.98
C THR A 246 9.38 -19.15 17.75
N ALA A 247 8.16 -18.62 17.81
CA ALA A 247 7.17 -18.70 16.75
C ALA A 247 6.13 -17.57 16.85
N TRP A 248 5.25 -17.50 15.86
CA TRP A 248 4.14 -16.55 15.80
C TRP A 248 2.80 -17.24 15.59
N ILE A 249 1.74 -16.62 16.09
CA ILE A 249 0.38 -16.89 15.66
C ILE A 249 -0.06 -15.73 14.78
N HIS A 250 -0.51 -16.06 13.58
CA HIS A 250 -0.97 -15.14 12.55
C HIS A 250 -2.47 -15.28 12.35
N SER A 251 -3.13 -14.17 12.07
CA SER A 251 -4.54 -14.12 11.68
C SER A 251 -4.68 -13.10 10.55
N PRO A 252 -4.34 -13.49 9.31
CA PRO A 252 -4.35 -12.58 8.18
C PRO A 252 -5.76 -12.36 7.63
N VAL A 253 -6.07 -11.10 7.36
CA VAL A 253 -7.24 -10.66 6.61
C VAL A 253 -6.75 -10.06 5.31
N SER A 254 -7.17 -10.64 4.19
CA SER A 254 -6.79 -10.16 2.87
C SER A 254 -7.97 -9.52 2.17
N ASP A 255 -7.76 -8.32 1.65
CA ASP A 255 -8.64 -7.67 0.68
C ASP A 255 -7.85 -7.51 -0.62
N LEU A 256 -7.84 -8.57 -1.43
CA LEU A 256 -7.06 -8.60 -2.68
C LEU A 256 -7.83 -8.06 -3.87
N ALA A 257 -9.17 -8.07 -3.81
CA ALA A 257 -10.05 -7.63 -4.89
C ALA A 257 -10.33 -6.11 -4.85
N SER A 258 -9.96 -5.44 -3.76
CA SER A 258 -9.98 -3.99 -3.67
C SER A 258 -9.01 -3.34 -4.66
N PHE A 259 -9.30 -2.08 -5.00
CA PHE A 259 -8.45 -1.23 -5.81
C PHE A 259 -7.02 -1.12 -5.24
N TYR A 260 -6.87 -1.27 -3.92
CA TYR A 260 -5.59 -1.44 -3.24
C TYR A 260 -5.53 -2.82 -2.55
N PRO A 261 -4.94 -3.83 -3.21
CA PRO A 261 -4.78 -5.14 -2.61
C PRO A 261 -3.94 -5.04 -1.33
N ILE A 262 -4.47 -5.55 -0.23
CA ILE A 262 -3.78 -5.52 1.06
C ILE A 262 -3.99 -6.82 1.83
N ILE A 263 -2.95 -7.27 2.52
CA ILE A 263 -3.03 -8.30 3.55
C ILE A 263 -2.69 -7.63 4.87
N LYS A 264 -3.67 -7.57 5.78
CA LYS A 264 -3.50 -7.13 7.16
C LYS A 264 -3.36 -8.37 8.03
N ASP A 265 -2.19 -8.58 8.62
CA ASP A 265 -1.91 -9.74 9.46
C ASP A 265 -1.74 -9.36 10.90
N TYR A 266 -2.68 -9.84 11.72
CA TYR A 266 -2.63 -9.69 13.15
C TYR A 266 -1.73 -10.80 13.69
N ALA A 267 -0.53 -10.43 14.13
CA ALA A 267 0.47 -11.39 14.54
C ALA A 267 0.82 -11.23 16.03
N ARG A 268 0.99 -12.35 16.73
CA ARG A 268 1.43 -12.38 18.13
C ARG A 268 2.58 -13.37 18.34
N PRO A 269 3.69 -12.94 18.98
CA PRO A 269 4.81 -13.81 19.26
C PRO A 269 4.50 -14.78 20.40
N ILE A 270 4.96 -16.03 20.29
CA ILE A 270 4.75 -17.11 21.26
C ILE A 270 6.02 -17.91 21.52
N CYS A 271 6.11 -18.52 22.71
CA CYS A 271 7.29 -19.29 23.14
C CYS A 271 7.35 -20.70 22.54
N GLU A 272 6.23 -21.25 22.09
CA GLU A 272 6.10 -22.60 21.51
C GLU A 272 4.86 -22.64 20.59
N ARG A 273 4.96 -23.33 19.43
CA ARG A 273 3.86 -23.43 18.44
C ARG A 273 2.63 -24.19 18.95
N GLU A 274 2.87 -25.15 19.84
CA GLU A 274 1.86 -26.01 20.44
C GLU A 274 2.00 -25.93 21.95
N GLY A 275 0.88 -25.71 22.66
CA GLY A 275 0.89 -25.54 24.11
C GLY A 275 -0.12 -24.52 24.61
N SER A 276 -0.12 -24.28 25.92
CA SER A 276 -1.09 -23.42 26.59
C SER A 276 -1.00 -21.96 26.13
N CYS A 277 0.22 -21.45 25.93
CA CYS A 277 0.43 -20.08 25.44
C CYS A 277 -0.10 -19.89 24.02
N ALA A 278 0.06 -20.89 23.14
CA ALA A 278 -0.46 -20.84 21.80
C ALA A 278 -2.00 -20.85 21.79
N THR A 279 -2.63 -21.74 22.55
CA THR A 279 -4.09 -21.84 22.65
C THR A 279 -4.70 -20.56 23.21
N ILE A 280 -4.16 -20.03 24.32
CA ILE A 280 -4.62 -18.77 24.92
C ILE A 280 -4.51 -17.61 23.91
N THR A 281 -3.41 -17.55 23.18
CA THR A 281 -3.17 -16.50 22.19
C THR A 281 -4.15 -16.60 21.02
N ARG A 282 -4.42 -17.81 20.48
CA ARG A 282 -5.44 -18.01 19.43
C ARG A 282 -6.82 -17.55 19.91
N THR A 283 -7.25 -17.99 21.08
CA THR A 283 -8.55 -17.59 21.66
C THR A 283 -8.63 -16.09 21.92
N ALA A 284 -7.54 -15.45 22.36
CA ALA A 284 -7.48 -14.01 22.58
C ALA A 284 -7.51 -13.22 21.26
N MET A 285 -6.97 -13.78 20.18
CA MET A 285 -7.07 -13.20 18.83
C MET A 285 -8.50 -13.33 18.31
N GLU A 286 -9.12 -14.52 18.39
CA GLU A 286 -10.53 -14.76 18.01
C GLU A 286 -11.53 -13.83 18.74
N LYS A 287 -11.26 -13.51 20.02
CA LYS A 287 -12.09 -12.57 20.81
C LYS A 287 -11.89 -11.10 20.40
N ALA A 288 -10.65 -10.65 20.25
CA ALA A 288 -10.38 -9.28 19.77
C ALA A 288 -10.96 -9.04 18.36
N GLU A 289 -11.00 -10.11 17.56
CA GLU A 289 -11.57 -10.15 16.23
C GLU A 289 -13.10 -10.10 16.19
N THR A 290 -13.79 -10.50 17.26
CA THR A 290 -15.25 -10.39 17.36
C THR A 290 -15.67 -8.99 17.77
N GLU A 291 -14.92 -8.36 18.69
CA GLU A 291 -15.09 -6.96 19.09
C GLU A 291 -14.81 -5.98 17.94
N ASP A 292 -13.73 -6.18 17.18
CA ASP A 292 -13.42 -5.37 15.99
C ASP A 292 -14.43 -5.64 14.84
N SER A 293 -15.06 -6.83 14.77
CA SER A 293 -16.09 -7.16 13.76
C SER A 293 -17.49 -6.63 14.06
N GLU A 294 -17.84 -6.37 15.31
CA GLU A 294 -19.06 -5.64 15.66
C GLU A 294 -18.96 -4.16 15.27
N ILE A 295 -17.73 -3.63 15.18
CA ILE A 295 -17.43 -2.29 14.67
C ILE A 295 -17.31 -2.31 13.13
N ALA A 296 -16.82 -3.40 12.52
CA ALA A 296 -16.54 -3.51 11.08
C ALA A 296 -17.65 -4.16 10.22
N ARG A 297 -18.87 -4.34 10.75
CA ARG A 297 -20.01 -4.95 10.05
C ARG A 297 -20.55 -4.16 8.83
N GLU A 298 -19.87 -3.09 8.42
CA GLU A 298 -20.18 -2.35 7.20
C GLU A 298 -19.36 -2.74 5.96
N ASP A 299 -18.22 -3.45 6.03
CA ASP A 299 -17.45 -3.80 4.82
C ASP A 299 -16.66 -5.15 4.89
N GLY A 300 -17.08 -6.14 4.08
CA GLY A 300 -16.17 -7.18 3.53
C GLY A 300 -16.07 -8.56 4.22
N VAL A 301 -16.03 -9.63 3.42
CA VAL A 301 -16.10 -11.07 3.78
C VAL A 301 -14.74 -11.67 4.22
N ARG A 302 -14.76 -12.55 5.22
CA ARG A 302 -13.59 -13.04 5.98
C ARG A 302 -13.24 -14.53 5.76
N ILE A 303 -11.95 -14.89 5.85
CA ILE A 303 -11.40 -16.27 5.86
C ILE A 303 -11.13 -16.73 7.30
N LYS A 304 -11.44 -18.00 7.62
CA LYS A 304 -10.92 -18.70 8.82
C LYS A 304 -9.83 -19.70 8.40
N MET A 305 -8.67 -19.66 9.07
CA MET A 305 -7.64 -20.71 8.97
C MET A 305 -7.92 -21.88 9.91
#